data_AF-A0A5N5E637-F1
#
_entry.id   AF-A0A5N5E637-F1
#
_cell.length_a   1.000
_cell.length_b   1.000
_cell.length_c   1.000
_cell.angle_alpha   90.00
_cell.angle_beta   90.00
_cell.angle_gamma   90.00
#
_symmetry.space_group_name_H-M   'P 1'
#
loop_
_entity.id
_entity.type
_entity.pdbx_description
1 polymer ?
#
loop_
_entity_poly.entity_id
_entity_poly.type
_entity_poly.pdbx_seq_one_letter_code
_entity_poly.pdbx_strand_id
1 'polypeptide(L)'
;MGASDTTVLVTVTGPDRPGVTSVLFAALSRHDVRLLDVEQVVIRGRLTLGVMVACPNDPEALQEELEQAMATVGMNVDIEIGADPGRPAVSTHAVVVLGSPVNARAMRSVARELAKQGANIDSIRGVADYPVTGLELSVSAADTVDGDAKLRTGLAEVAALENVDIAVERAGLARRAKRLIVFDVDSTLVQGEVIEMLAAKAGVEDEVRAVTEAAMRGEIDFTESLHQRVATLAGLDASVIDEVAESIELTPGARTTIRTLRRLGFHCGVVSGGFRQVIEGLAHELELDFVHANTLEIVDGKLTGRVIGEIVDRAAKAVALRKFADQVGVPMEQTVAVGDGANDIDMLNAAGLGVAFNAKPALREVADAALSHPFLDAVLFILGVTRDEVEAADA
;
A
#
# COMPACT_ATOMS: atom_id res chain seq x y z
N MET A 1 1.18 53.90 11.54
CA MET A 1 0.62 52.85 10.66
C MET A 1 1.83 52.12 10.10
N GLY A 2 2.19 50.97 10.66
CA GLY A 2 3.36 50.22 10.18
C GLY A 2 3.12 49.82 8.73
N ALA A 3 4.11 50.02 7.87
CA ALA A 3 4.05 49.53 6.49
C ALA A 3 3.71 48.04 6.54
N SER A 4 2.72 47.62 5.75
CA SER A 4 2.45 46.18 5.61
C SER A 4 3.65 45.55 4.94
N ASP A 5 4.29 44.58 5.59
CA ASP A 5 5.37 43.81 4.98
C ASP A 5 4.94 43.32 3.60
N THR A 6 5.79 43.54 2.59
CA THR A 6 5.57 43.06 1.23
C THR A 6 6.06 41.62 1.15
N THR A 7 5.23 40.70 0.67
CA THR A 7 5.63 39.32 0.43
C THR A 7 6.50 39.22 -0.82
N VAL A 8 7.55 38.41 -0.76
CA VAL A 8 8.46 38.18 -1.89
C VAL A 8 8.72 36.68 -2.02
N LEU A 9 8.43 36.11 -3.18
CA LEU A 9 8.79 34.74 -3.53
C LEU A 9 10.11 34.76 -4.29
N VAL A 10 11.09 34.01 -3.79
CA VAL A 10 12.41 33.85 -4.39
C VAL A 10 12.56 32.41 -4.86
N THR A 11 12.71 32.21 -6.16
CA THR A 11 12.86 30.88 -6.78
C THR A 11 14.23 30.74 -7.41
N VAL A 12 15.09 29.92 -6.80
CA VAL A 12 16.46 29.66 -7.26
C VAL A 12 16.51 28.33 -8.02
N THR A 13 17.06 28.33 -9.23
CA THR A 13 17.20 27.12 -10.07
C THR A 13 18.58 27.00 -10.71
N GLY A 14 19.11 25.78 -10.82
CA GLY A 14 20.42 25.57 -11.45
C GLY A 14 21.09 24.22 -11.13
N PRO A 15 22.36 24.02 -11.56
CA PRO A 15 23.17 22.88 -11.14
C PRO A 15 23.42 22.93 -9.63
N ASP A 16 23.10 21.84 -8.94
CA ASP A 16 23.32 21.71 -7.50
C ASP A 16 24.82 21.81 -7.15
N ARG A 17 25.11 22.49 -6.05
CA ARG A 17 26.47 22.62 -5.50
C ARG A 17 26.41 22.97 -4.01
N PRO A 18 27.41 22.56 -3.21
CA PRO A 18 27.51 22.98 -1.82
C PRO A 18 27.53 24.51 -1.68
N GLY A 19 26.76 25.04 -0.73
CA GLY A 19 26.80 26.45 -0.33
C GLY A 19 25.77 27.37 -0.99
N VAL A 20 25.00 26.94 -2.00
CA VAL A 20 23.95 27.79 -2.62
C VAL A 20 22.97 28.32 -1.59
N THR A 21 22.40 27.43 -0.77
CA THR A 21 21.47 27.77 0.30
C THR A 21 22.10 28.78 1.28
N SER A 22 23.38 28.59 1.63
CA SER A 22 24.10 29.51 2.52
C SER A 22 24.28 30.90 1.92
N VAL A 23 24.59 31.01 0.63
CA VAL A 23 24.77 32.30 -0.05
C VAL A 23 23.42 33.03 -0.15
N LEU A 24 22.34 32.31 -0.45
CA LEU A 24 21.00 32.89 -0.51
C LEU A 24 20.59 33.48 0.85
N PHE A 25 20.67 32.69 1.93
CA PHE A 25 20.29 33.18 3.25
C PHE A 25 21.22 34.26 3.80
N ALA A 26 22.49 34.29 3.39
CA ALA A 26 23.39 35.39 3.71
C ALA A 26 22.94 36.72 3.08
N ALA A 27 22.49 36.70 1.82
CA ALA A 27 21.92 37.87 1.15
C ALA A 27 20.60 38.31 1.81
N LEU A 28 19.66 37.36 2.01
CA LEU A 28 18.39 37.63 2.70
C LEU A 28 18.59 38.27 4.08
N SER A 29 19.61 37.82 4.84
CA SER A 29 19.87 38.31 6.20
C SER A 29 20.23 39.79 6.31
N ARG A 30 20.60 40.45 5.21
CA ARG A 30 20.95 41.88 5.19
C ARG A 30 19.73 42.81 5.08
N HIS A 31 18.55 42.26 4.81
CA HIS A 31 17.31 43.02 4.56
C HIS A 31 16.24 42.86 5.65
N ASP A 32 16.58 42.28 6.81
CA ASP A 32 15.64 42.05 7.94
C ASP A 32 14.34 41.32 7.54
N VAL A 33 14.45 40.43 6.55
CA VAL A 33 13.30 39.65 6.06
C VAL A 33 12.90 38.56 7.05
N ARG A 34 11.61 38.25 7.11
CA ARG A 34 11.09 37.11 7.88
C ARG A 34 10.75 35.98 6.94
N LEU A 35 11.27 34.78 7.20
CA LEU A 35 10.92 33.59 6.41
C LEU A 35 9.47 33.18 6.70
N LEU A 36 8.70 32.97 5.64
CA LEU A 36 7.33 32.46 5.69
C LEU A 36 7.29 30.98 5.32
N ASP A 37 8.06 30.58 4.30
CA ASP A 37 8.16 29.20 3.84
C ASP A 37 9.49 28.95 3.10
N VAL A 38 9.98 27.70 3.13
CA VAL A 38 11.21 27.27 2.45
C VAL A 38 11.05 25.84 1.95
N GLU A 39 11.16 25.65 0.65
CA GLU A 39 11.14 24.34 0.01
C GLU A 39 12.39 24.15 -0.87
N GLN A 40 13.04 22.98 -0.74
CA GLN A 40 14.21 22.65 -1.54
C GLN A 40 14.14 21.20 -2.03
N VAL A 41 14.43 21.00 -3.32
CA VAL A 41 14.58 19.68 -3.90
C VAL A 41 15.79 19.63 -4.82
N VAL A 42 16.52 18.50 -4.79
CA VAL A 42 17.60 18.20 -5.72
C VAL A 42 17.27 16.94 -6.49
N ILE A 43 17.12 17.06 -7.81
CA ILE A 43 16.81 15.95 -8.71
C ILE A 43 17.97 15.78 -9.67
N ARG A 44 18.73 14.68 -9.54
CA ARG A 44 19.87 14.33 -10.42
C ARG A 44 20.86 15.49 -10.60
N GLY A 45 21.20 16.18 -9.51
CA GLY A 45 22.14 17.31 -9.51
C GLY A 45 21.56 18.63 -10.03
N ARG A 46 20.24 18.75 -10.13
CA ARG A 46 19.52 20.01 -10.40
C ARG A 46 18.80 20.45 -9.14
N LEU A 47 19.11 21.65 -8.66
CA LEU A 47 18.53 22.27 -7.48
C LEU A 47 17.38 23.18 -7.90
N THR A 48 16.25 23.08 -7.18
CA THR A 48 15.20 24.08 -7.09
C THR A 48 15.01 24.44 -5.63
N LEU A 49 15.11 25.72 -5.29
CA LEU A 49 14.96 26.27 -3.94
C LEU A 49 13.97 27.43 -3.99
N GLY A 50 12.78 27.24 -3.41
CA GLY A 50 11.77 28.26 -3.22
C GLY A 50 11.84 28.82 -1.81
N VAL A 51 11.84 30.14 -1.67
CA VAL A 51 11.84 30.83 -0.38
C VAL A 51 10.79 31.94 -0.43
N MET A 52 9.77 31.82 0.40
CA MET A 52 8.78 32.87 0.61
C MET A 52 9.19 33.71 1.82
N VAL A 53 9.31 35.02 1.64
CA VAL A 53 9.68 35.95 2.72
C VAL A 53 8.69 37.11 2.85
N ALA A 54 8.55 37.63 4.07
CA ALA A 54 7.96 38.93 4.32
C ALA A 54 9.10 39.95 4.42
N CYS A 55 9.12 40.91 3.49
CA CYS A 55 10.11 41.98 3.41
C CYS A 55 9.52 43.27 3.98
N PRO A 56 10.06 43.80 5.10
CA PRO A 56 9.53 45.00 5.73
C PRO A 56 9.88 46.28 4.95
N ASN A 57 11.00 46.28 4.22
CA ASN A 57 11.52 47.47 3.53
C ASN A 57 12.19 47.11 2.20
N ASP A 58 11.92 47.90 1.16
CA ASP A 58 12.67 47.93 -0.11
C ASP A 58 12.85 46.55 -0.79
N PRO A 59 11.74 45.93 -1.26
CA PRO A 59 11.81 44.65 -1.97
C PRO A 59 12.59 44.73 -3.29
N GLU A 60 12.70 45.91 -3.91
CA GLU A 60 13.51 46.12 -5.11
C GLU A 60 15.02 46.02 -4.79
N ALA A 61 15.50 46.62 -3.70
CA ALA A 61 16.89 46.45 -3.27
C ALA A 61 17.20 44.99 -2.90
N LEU A 62 16.25 44.30 -2.25
CA LEU A 62 16.35 42.88 -1.97
C LEU A 62 16.50 42.06 -3.26
N GLN A 63 15.71 42.36 -4.29
CA GLN A 63 15.80 41.70 -5.59
C GLN A 63 17.21 41.82 -6.19
N GLU A 64 17.75 43.04 -6.25
CA GLU A 64 19.09 43.28 -6.84
C GLU A 64 20.18 42.50 -6.09
N GLU A 65 20.14 42.49 -4.76
CA GLU A 65 21.14 41.79 -3.96
C GLU A 65 21.08 40.27 -4.17
N LEU A 66 19.88 39.70 -4.24
CA LEU A 66 19.67 38.28 -4.47
C LEU A 66 20.14 37.85 -5.86
N GLU A 67 19.85 38.65 -6.89
CA GLU A 67 20.35 38.43 -8.26
C GLU A 67 21.88 38.41 -8.31
N GLN A 68 22.53 39.39 -7.68
CA GLN A 68 23.99 39.43 -7.59
C GLN A 68 24.56 38.23 -6.84
N ALA A 69 23.99 37.89 -5.68
CA ALA A 69 24.43 36.77 -4.86
C ALA A 69 24.32 35.44 -5.61
N MET A 70 23.19 35.17 -6.26
CA MET A 70 22.96 33.93 -7.01
C MET A 70 23.83 33.83 -8.26
N ALA A 71 24.14 34.96 -8.91
CA ALA A 71 25.10 34.99 -10.01
C ALA A 71 26.51 34.55 -9.57
N THR A 72 26.96 34.90 -8.35
CA THR A 72 28.30 34.49 -7.85
C THR A 72 28.44 32.96 -7.73
N VAL A 73 27.33 32.28 -7.47
CA VAL A 73 27.25 30.82 -7.40
C VAL A 73 26.60 30.23 -8.65
N GLY A 74 26.55 30.95 -9.76
CA GLY A 74 26.06 30.47 -11.06
C GLY A 74 24.68 29.81 -11.01
N MET A 75 23.77 30.37 -10.23
CA MET A 75 22.37 29.98 -10.13
C MET A 75 21.50 31.04 -10.79
N ASN A 76 20.36 30.62 -11.35
CA ASN A 76 19.31 31.54 -11.77
C ASN A 76 18.41 31.84 -10.58
N VAL A 77 17.91 33.07 -10.50
CA VAL A 77 16.91 33.46 -9.51
C VAL A 77 15.77 34.19 -10.21
N ASP A 78 14.55 33.83 -9.85
CA ASP A 78 13.32 34.51 -10.24
C ASP A 78 12.67 35.07 -8.98
N ILE A 79 12.20 36.32 -9.03
CA ILE A 79 11.76 37.06 -7.86
C ILE A 79 10.40 37.69 -8.17
N GLU A 80 9.38 37.30 -7.40
CA GLU A 80 8.02 37.82 -7.50
C GLU A 80 7.68 38.63 -6.24
N ILE A 81 7.51 39.94 -6.42
CA ILE A 81 7.13 40.88 -5.36
C ILE A 81 5.59 40.96 -5.28
N GLY A 82 5.05 40.88 -4.06
CA GLY A 82 3.62 40.84 -3.81
C GLY A 82 2.99 39.46 -4.05
N ALA A 83 3.80 38.40 -4.07
CA ALA A 83 3.33 37.03 -4.23
C ALA A 83 2.33 36.66 -3.11
N ASP A 84 1.25 35.93 -3.45
CA ASP A 84 0.31 35.44 -2.44
C ASP A 84 1.01 34.40 -1.56
N PRO A 85 1.16 34.64 -0.24
CA PRO A 85 1.81 33.70 0.68
C PRO A 85 0.93 32.49 1.00
N GLY A 86 -0.14 32.23 0.24
CA GLY A 86 -1.09 31.14 0.42
C GLY A 86 -0.44 29.84 0.88
N ARG A 87 -1.19 29.04 1.66
CA ARG A 87 -0.63 27.78 2.20
C ARG A 87 -0.28 26.83 1.06
N PRO A 88 0.85 26.10 1.14
CA PRO A 88 1.12 24.99 0.23
C PRO A 88 -0.09 24.06 0.21
N ALA A 89 -0.60 23.77 -0.98
CA ALA A 89 -1.70 22.83 -1.12
C ALA A 89 -1.18 21.45 -0.68
N VAL A 90 -1.76 20.92 0.39
CA VAL A 90 -1.46 19.54 0.81
C VAL A 90 -2.13 18.62 -0.19
N SER A 91 -1.36 17.71 -0.78
CA SER A 91 -1.91 16.70 -1.68
C SER A 91 -3.06 15.96 -0.99
N THR A 92 -4.16 15.78 -1.71
CA THR A 92 -5.36 15.10 -1.18
C THR A 92 -5.23 13.59 -1.27
N HIS A 93 -4.44 13.10 -2.24
CA HIS A 93 -4.27 11.68 -2.53
C HIS A 93 -2.81 11.31 -2.78
N ALA A 94 -2.49 10.04 -2.53
CA ALA A 94 -1.30 9.37 -3.03
C ALA A 94 -1.75 8.30 -4.03
N VAL A 95 -1.15 8.33 -5.22
CA VAL A 95 -1.37 7.33 -6.27
C VAL A 95 -0.09 6.55 -6.45
N VAL A 96 -0.11 5.25 -6.12
CA VAL A 96 1.02 4.36 -6.28
C VAL A 96 0.82 3.54 -7.54
N VAL A 97 1.80 3.58 -8.45
CA VAL A 97 1.82 2.82 -9.72
C VAL A 97 2.93 1.79 -9.64
N LEU A 98 2.59 0.51 -9.73
CA LEU A 98 3.55 -0.59 -9.71
C LEU A 98 3.50 -1.36 -11.04
N GLY A 99 4.65 -1.81 -11.52
CA GLY A 99 4.74 -2.54 -12.78
C GLY A 99 6.11 -3.18 -13.00
N SER A 100 6.17 -4.18 -13.88
CA SER A 100 7.41 -4.87 -14.26
C SER A 100 7.59 -4.89 -15.78
N PRO A 101 7.96 -3.76 -16.42
CA PRO A 101 8.24 -2.44 -15.84
C PRO A 101 7.05 -1.46 -15.92
N VAL A 102 7.11 -0.36 -15.17
CA VAL A 102 6.24 0.82 -15.42
C VAL A 102 6.81 1.59 -16.62
N ASN A 103 6.12 1.52 -17.76
CA ASN A 103 6.58 2.15 -19.00
C ASN A 103 5.99 3.57 -19.19
N ALA A 104 6.59 4.34 -20.11
CA ALA A 104 6.15 5.71 -20.40
C ALA A 104 4.70 5.81 -20.92
N ARG A 105 4.20 4.77 -21.59
CA ARG A 105 2.82 4.70 -22.07
C ARG A 105 1.84 4.60 -20.88
N ALA A 106 2.13 3.75 -19.90
CA ALA A 106 1.35 3.64 -18.67
C ALA A 106 1.30 4.98 -17.93
N MET A 107 2.46 5.60 -17.71
CA MET A 107 2.52 6.92 -17.05
C MET A 107 1.77 8.01 -17.81
N ARG A 108 1.80 8.01 -19.15
CA ARG A 108 0.99 8.93 -19.96
C ARG A 108 -0.50 8.70 -19.73
N SER A 109 -0.96 7.44 -19.68
CA SER A 109 -2.37 7.10 -19.48
C SER A 109 -2.83 7.50 -18.06
N VAL A 110 -2.01 7.27 -17.04
CA VAL A 110 -2.25 7.73 -15.65
C VAL A 110 -2.38 9.25 -15.60
N ALA A 111 -1.38 9.98 -16.11
CA ALA A 111 -1.39 11.44 -16.10
C ALA A 111 -2.58 12.04 -16.87
N ARG A 112 -2.96 11.41 -17.99
CA ARG A 112 -4.12 11.84 -18.79
C ARG A 112 -5.44 11.64 -18.04
N GLU A 113 -5.61 10.53 -17.35
CA GLU A 113 -6.82 10.27 -16.57
C GLU A 113 -6.92 11.22 -15.37
N LEU A 114 -5.82 11.45 -14.65
CA LEU A 114 -5.75 12.46 -13.58
C LEU A 114 -6.16 13.85 -14.10
N ALA A 115 -5.57 14.30 -15.21
CA ALA A 115 -5.87 15.60 -15.81
C ALA A 115 -7.33 15.70 -16.29
N LYS A 116 -7.90 14.63 -16.86
CA LYS A 116 -9.31 14.58 -17.29
C LYS A 116 -10.28 14.76 -16.12
N GLN A 117 -9.90 14.32 -14.93
CA GLN A 117 -10.68 14.52 -13.70
C GLN A 117 -10.37 15.85 -12.98
N GLY A 118 -9.52 16.70 -13.57
CA GLY A 118 -9.13 17.99 -12.99
C GLY A 118 -8.15 17.85 -11.82
N ALA A 119 -7.50 16.69 -11.66
CA ALA A 119 -6.48 16.48 -10.64
C ALA A 119 -5.11 17.00 -11.10
N ASN A 120 -4.36 17.60 -10.17
CA ASN A 120 -2.97 17.99 -10.38
C ASN A 120 -2.01 16.97 -9.77
N ILE A 121 -0.86 16.77 -10.42
CA ILE A 121 0.25 16.00 -9.85
C ILE A 121 1.19 16.99 -9.18
N ASP A 122 1.31 16.91 -7.86
CA ASP A 122 2.11 17.82 -7.06
C ASP A 122 3.58 17.37 -7.01
N SER A 123 3.81 16.05 -6.97
CA SER A 123 5.15 15.47 -7.06
C SER A 123 5.11 14.02 -7.53
N ILE A 124 6.25 13.53 -8.04
CA ILE A 124 6.46 12.13 -8.39
C ILE A 124 7.78 11.67 -7.79
N ARG A 125 7.79 10.52 -7.12
CA ARG A 125 9.01 9.87 -6.63
C ARG A 125 9.02 8.39 -6.92
N GLY A 126 10.22 7.80 -6.98
CA GLY A 126 10.37 6.34 -6.99
C GLY A 126 10.17 5.80 -5.58
N VAL A 127 9.46 4.67 -5.47
CA VAL A 127 9.29 3.94 -4.21
C VAL A 127 9.91 2.54 -4.25
N ALA A 128 10.12 1.98 -5.43
CA ALA A 128 10.80 0.70 -5.61
C ALA A 128 11.44 0.60 -7.01
N ASP A 129 12.60 -0.06 -7.08
CA ASP A 129 13.23 -0.52 -8.33
C ASP A 129 13.23 -2.06 -8.45
N TYR A 130 12.99 -2.76 -7.34
CA TYR A 130 12.86 -4.22 -7.21
C TYR A 130 11.83 -4.57 -6.11
N PRO A 131 11.08 -5.69 -6.21
CA PRO A 131 11.00 -6.62 -7.34
C PRO A 131 10.16 -6.09 -8.52
N VAL A 132 9.50 -4.96 -8.32
CA VAL A 132 8.73 -4.22 -9.32
C VAL A 132 9.22 -2.78 -9.36
N THR A 133 9.06 -2.12 -10.50
CA THR A 133 9.19 -0.66 -10.56
C THR A 133 7.99 -0.05 -9.86
N GLY A 134 8.22 0.80 -8.86
CA GLY A 134 7.19 1.51 -8.12
C GLY A 134 7.39 3.01 -8.19
N LEU A 135 6.32 3.74 -8.56
CA LEU A 135 6.27 5.19 -8.56
C LEU A 135 5.12 5.67 -7.68
N GLU A 136 5.34 6.69 -6.87
CA GLU A 136 4.30 7.36 -6.09
C GLU A 136 4.11 8.77 -6.61
N LEU A 137 2.86 9.13 -6.90
CA LEU A 137 2.44 10.47 -7.27
C LEU A 137 1.67 11.06 -6.10
N SER A 138 2.09 12.23 -5.62
CA SER A 138 1.27 13.04 -4.72
C SER A 138 0.32 13.87 -5.58
N VAL A 139 -0.99 13.77 -5.32
CA VAL A 139 -2.04 14.29 -6.20
C VAL A 139 -2.98 15.19 -5.43
N SER A 140 -3.30 16.35 -6.02
CA SER A 140 -4.36 17.24 -5.58
C SER A 140 -5.58 17.07 -6.49
N ALA A 141 -6.59 16.35 -5.99
CA ALA A 141 -7.87 16.11 -6.64
C ALA A 141 -9.05 16.60 -5.76
N ALA A 142 -10.26 16.60 -6.31
CA ALA A 142 -11.48 16.96 -5.59
C ALA A 142 -11.66 16.11 -4.32
N ASP A 143 -11.61 16.78 -3.16
CA ASP A 143 -11.64 16.14 -1.84
C ASP A 143 -13.07 15.82 -1.39
N THR A 144 -13.71 14.84 -2.05
CA THR A 144 -15.09 14.41 -1.76
C THR A 144 -15.23 12.91 -1.97
N VAL A 145 -16.17 12.25 -1.31
CA VAL A 145 -16.43 10.80 -1.47
C VAL A 145 -16.68 10.42 -2.93
N ASP A 146 -17.42 11.24 -3.67
CA ASP A 146 -17.67 11.02 -5.11
C ASP A 146 -16.41 11.27 -5.96
N GLY A 147 -15.56 12.21 -5.57
CA GLY A 147 -14.26 12.45 -6.17
C GLY A 147 -13.32 11.26 -6.00
N ASP A 148 -13.23 10.70 -4.79
CA ASP A 148 -12.42 9.52 -4.49
C ASP A 148 -12.85 8.33 -5.36
N ALA A 149 -14.17 8.09 -5.45
CA ALA A 149 -14.73 6.99 -6.25
C ALA A 149 -14.44 7.16 -7.74
N LYS A 150 -14.61 8.36 -8.30
CA LYS A 150 -14.28 8.65 -9.71
C LYS A 150 -12.80 8.46 -10.01
N LEU A 151 -11.94 8.90 -9.09
CA LEU A 151 -10.49 8.78 -9.23
C LEU A 151 -10.07 7.31 -9.26
N ARG A 152 -10.58 6.51 -8.32
CA ARG A 152 -10.34 5.06 -8.27
C ARG A 152 -10.85 4.36 -9.52
N THR A 153 -12.09 4.60 -9.93
CA THR A 153 -12.69 3.96 -11.11
C THR A 153 -11.90 4.27 -12.38
N GLY A 154 -11.60 5.55 -12.64
CA GLY A 154 -10.84 5.93 -13.83
C GLY A 154 -9.44 5.33 -13.86
N LEU A 155 -8.75 5.31 -12.72
CA LEU A 155 -7.41 4.73 -12.63
C LEU A 155 -7.42 3.20 -12.66
N ALA A 156 -8.47 2.54 -12.18
CA ALA A 156 -8.64 1.09 -12.30
C ALA A 156 -8.79 0.66 -13.77
N GLU A 157 -9.50 1.44 -14.60
CA GLU A 157 -9.57 1.21 -16.04
C GLU A 157 -8.19 1.35 -16.71
N VAL A 158 -7.39 2.35 -16.29
CA VAL A 158 -6.02 2.54 -16.77
C VAL A 158 -5.12 1.37 -16.35
N ALA A 159 -5.22 0.91 -15.10
CA ALA A 159 -4.47 -0.22 -14.57
C ALA A 159 -4.69 -1.48 -15.43
N ALA A 160 -5.96 -1.81 -15.72
CA ALA A 160 -6.33 -2.93 -16.57
C ALA A 160 -5.84 -2.76 -18.02
N LEU A 161 -5.94 -1.56 -18.60
CA LEU A 161 -5.54 -1.29 -19.98
C LEU A 161 -4.03 -1.36 -20.19
N GLU A 162 -3.26 -0.85 -19.24
CA GLU A 162 -1.80 -0.68 -19.36
C GLU A 162 -1.01 -1.80 -18.66
N ASN A 163 -1.70 -2.76 -18.05
CA ASN A 163 -1.12 -3.90 -17.32
C ASN A 163 -0.13 -3.45 -16.24
N VAL A 164 -0.59 -2.51 -15.41
CA VAL A 164 0.10 -2.02 -14.21
C VAL A 164 -0.87 -2.07 -13.04
N ASP A 165 -0.34 -2.12 -11.83
CA ASP A 165 -1.13 -2.00 -10.62
C ASP A 165 -1.21 -0.53 -10.20
N ILE A 166 -2.40 -0.06 -9.83
CA ILE A 166 -2.59 1.32 -9.36
C ILE A 166 -3.40 1.29 -8.06
N ALA A 167 -2.84 1.88 -7.01
CA ALA A 167 -3.51 2.09 -5.73
C ALA A 167 -3.75 3.59 -5.51
N VAL A 168 -4.95 3.95 -5.05
CA VAL A 168 -5.35 5.34 -4.79
C VAL A 168 -5.81 5.47 -3.35
N GLU A 169 -5.03 6.19 -2.55
CA GLU A 169 -5.33 6.42 -1.15
C GLU A 169 -5.40 7.91 -0.84
N ARG A 170 -6.18 8.29 0.16
CA ARG A 170 -6.13 9.64 0.73
C ARG A 170 -4.76 9.86 1.34
N ALA A 171 -4.12 10.98 1.02
CA ALA A 171 -2.82 11.33 1.57
C ALA A 171 -2.94 11.78 3.03
N GLY A 172 -1.79 12.07 3.65
CA GLY A 172 -1.72 12.58 5.02
C GLY A 172 -1.65 11.49 6.08
N LEU A 173 -2.07 11.84 7.30
CA LEU A 173 -1.82 11.02 8.49
C LEU A 173 -2.58 9.69 8.45
N ALA A 174 -3.80 9.67 7.91
CA ALA A 174 -4.65 8.48 7.88
C ALA A 174 -4.05 7.31 7.08
N ARG A 175 -3.32 7.60 5.99
CA ARG A 175 -2.57 6.59 5.22
C ARG A 175 -1.41 6.02 6.03
N ARG A 176 -0.65 6.89 6.71
CA ARG A 176 0.52 6.50 7.53
C ARG A 176 0.16 5.92 8.90
N ALA A 177 -1.12 5.98 9.29
CA ALA A 177 -1.62 5.55 10.59
C ALA A 177 -2.33 4.18 10.56
N LYS A 178 -2.18 3.40 9.49
CA LYS A 178 -2.61 1.99 9.47
C LYS A 178 -1.80 1.20 10.52
N ARG A 179 -2.46 0.35 11.32
CA ARG A 179 -1.84 -0.32 12.49
C ARG A 179 -2.24 -1.78 12.68
N LEU A 180 -3.19 -2.29 11.91
CA LEU A 180 -3.54 -3.71 11.92
C LEU A 180 -3.67 -4.21 10.50
N ILE A 181 -3.12 -5.38 10.21
CA ILE A 181 -3.21 -6.02 8.91
C ILE A 181 -3.51 -7.50 9.05
N VAL A 182 -4.48 -7.96 8.26
CA VAL A 182 -4.90 -9.36 8.20
C VAL A 182 -4.69 -9.87 6.79
N PHE A 183 -4.10 -11.05 6.67
CA PHE A 183 -3.90 -11.75 5.41
C PHE A 183 -4.84 -12.95 5.32
N ASP A 184 -5.38 -13.24 4.14
CA ASP A 184 -5.71 -14.62 3.81
C ASP A 184 -4.43 -15.48 3.79
N VAL A 185 -4.60 -16.78 3.94
CA VAL A 185 -3.50 -17.73 3.92
C VAL A 185 -3.30 -18.25 2.52
N ASP A 186 -4.21 -19.12 2.06
CA ASP A 186 -4.10 -19.81 0.77
C ASP A 186 -4.03 -18.80 -0.37
N SER A 187 -3.15 -19.04 -1.34
CA SER A 187 -2.90 -18.16 -2.49
C SER A 187 -2.55 -16.68 -2.17
N THR A 188 -2.31 -16.34 -0.90
CA THR A 188 -1.99 -14.97 -0.44
C THR A 188 -0.71 -14.95 0.40
N LEU A 189 -0.75 -15.40 1.66
CA LEU A 189 0.44 -15.48 2.52
C LEU A 189 1.30 -16.70 2.17
N VAL A 190 0.66 -17.80 1.78
CA VAL A 190 1.30 -19.05 1.32
C VAL A 190 0.98 -19.30 -0.15
N GLN A 191 1.83 -20.09 -0.79
CA GLN A 191 1.63 -20.50 -2.18
C GLN A 191 0.70 -21.73 -2.25
N GLY A 192 -0.28 -21.67 -3.14
CA GLY A 192 -1.23 -22.77 -3.38
C GLY A 192 -2.32 -22.89 -2.32
N GLU A 193 -2.99 -24.03 -2.34
CA GLU A 193 -4.18 -24.33 -1.51
C GLU A 193 -3.87 -25.49 -0.55
N VAL A 194 -3.90 -25.24 0.76
CA VAL A 194 -3.58 -26.25 1.79
C VAL A 194 -4.48 -27.48 1.69
N ILE A 195 -5.75 -27.30 1.36
CA ILE A 195 -6.70 -28.42 1.23
C ILE A 195 -6.35 -29.33 0.03
N GLU A 196 -5.78 -28.78 -1.03
CA GLU A 196 -5.32 -29.56 -2.18
C GLU A 196 -4.05 -30.34 -1.83
N MET A 197 -3.14 -29.75 -1.05
CA MET A 197 -1.96 -30.43 -0.52
C MET A 197 -2.33 -31.63 0.38
N LEU A 198 -3.35 -31.47 1.23
CA LEU A 198 -3.91 -32.57 2.03
C LEU A 198 -4.58 -33.63 1.14
N ALA A 199 -5.35 -33.22 0.14
CA ALA A 199 -6.03 -34.12 -0.79
C ALA A 199 -5.04 -34.94 -1.65
N ALA A 200 -3.89 -34.37 -2.00
CA ALA A 200 -2.81 -35.07 -2.70
C ALA A 200 -2.30 -36.28 -1.89
N LYS A 201 -2.26 -36.17 -0.57
CA LYS A 201 -1.88 -37.27 0.33
C LYS A 201 -2.94 -38.38 0.40
N ALA A 202 -4.20 -38.05 0.09
CA ALA A 202 -5.28 -39.02 -0.13
C ALA A 202 -5.38 -39.54 -1.58
N GLY A 203 -4.60 -39.00 -2.52
CA GLY A 203 -4.66 -39.34 -3.94
C GLY A 203 -5.90 -38.81 -4.67
N VAL A 204 -6.54 -37.77 -4.13
CA VAL A 204 -7.80 -37.18 -4.64
C VAL A 204 -7.67 -35.67 -4.93
N GLU A 205 -6.44 -35.21 -5.18
CA GLU A 205 -6.12 -33.79 -5.46
C GLU A 205 -6.97 -33.23 -6.62
N ASP A 206 -7.06 -33.94 -7.74
CA ASP A 206 -7.78 -33.49 -8.93
C ASP A 206 -9.28 -33.26 -8.66
N GLU A 207 -9.89 -34.11 -7.84
CA GLU A 207 -11.29 -34.00 -7.45
C GLU A 207 -11.51 -32.78 -6.55
N VAL A 208 -10.63 -32.58 -5.56
CA VAL A 208 -10.71 -31.46 -4.63
C VAL A 208 -10.45 -30.13 -5.33
N ARG A 209 -9.46 -30.07 -6.23
CA ARG A 209 -9.15 -28.87 -7.02
C ARG A 209 -10.33 -28.44 -7.88
N ALA A 210 -11.03 -29.38 -8.53
CA ALA A 210 -12.21 -29.06 -9.32
C ALA A 210 -13.33 -28.41 -8.47
N VAL A 211 -13.54 -28.88 -7.24
CA VAL A 211 -14.51 -28.30 -6.30
C VAL A 211 -14.04 -26.96 -5.74
N THR A 212 -12.74 -26.81 -5.45
CA THR A 212 -12.15 -25.54 -5.01
C THR A 212 -12.35 -24.46 -6.07
N GLU A 213 -12.00 -24.74 -7.34
CA GLU A 213 -12.15 -23.78 -8.43
C GLU A 213 -13.62 -23.39 -8.67
N ALA A 214 -14.56 -24.33 -8.57
CA ALA A 214 -15.99 -24.06 -8.70
C ALA A 214 -16.49 -23.14 -7.57
N ALA A 215 -16.06 -23.37 -6.33
CA ALA A 215 -16.42 -22.53 -5.19
C ALA A 215 -15.83 -21.12 -5.30
N MET A 216 -14.57 -20.98 -5.72
CA MET A 216 -13.94 -19.68 -5.94
C MET A 216 -14.63 -18.87 -7.06
N ARG A 217 -15.24 -19.53 -8.05
CA ARG A 217 -16.09 -18.90 -9.08
C ARG A 217 -17.50 -18.55 -8.59
N GLY A 218 -17.87 -18.94 -7.37
CA GLY A 218 -19.20 -18.72 -6.81
C GLY A 218 -20.28 -19.67 -7.33
N GLU A 219 -19.90 -20.80 -7.94
CA GLU A 219 -20.85 -21.80 -8.47
C GLU A 219 -21.46 -22.68 -7.36
N ILE A 220 -20.76 -22.80 -6.23
CA ILE A 220 -21.15 -23.61 -5.07
C ILE A 220 -21.00 -22.73 -3.81
N ASP A 221 -21.91 -22.89 -2.85
CA ASP A 221 -21.78 -22.25 -1.53
C ASP A 221 -20.46 -22.67 -0.85
N PHE A 222 -19.81 -21.74 -0.15
CA PHE A 222 -18.51 -21.99 0.48
C PHE A 222 -18.57 -23.11 1.51
N THR A 223 -19.61 -23.12 2.36
CA THR A 223 -19.76 -24.13 3.42
C THR A 223 -20.01 -25.50 2.82
N GLU A 224 -20.86 -25.57 1.79
CA GLU A 224 -21.09 -26.81 1.06
C GLU A 224 -19.82 -27.34 0.40
N SER A 225 -19.08 -26.47 -0.31
CA SER A 225 -17.81 -26.81 -0.94
C SER A 225 -16.76 -27.28 0.09
N LEU A 226 -16.65 -26.61 1.23
CA LEU A 226 -15.73 -27.01 2.29
C LEU A 226 -16.07 -28.41 2.81
N HIS A 227 -17.34 -28.70 3.10
CA HIS A 227 -17.74 -30.03 3.55
C HIS A 227 -17.46 -31.11 2.50
N GLN A 228 -17.73 -30.85 1.23
CA GLN A 228 -17.44 -31.79 0.15
C GLN A 228 -15.93 -32.09 0.06
N ARG A 229 -15.09 -31.06 0.09
CA ARG A 229 -13.64 -31.21 0.00
C ARG A 229 -13.03 -31.87 1.25
N VAL A 230 -13.50 -31.51 2.44
CA VAL A 230 -13.00 -32.12 3.68
C VAL A 230 -13.43 -33.58 3.81
N ALA A 231 -14.62 -33.95 3.29
CA ALA A 231 -15.09 -35.34 3.31
C ALA A 231 -14.15 -36.31 2.56
N THR A 232 -13.44 -35.84 1.53
CA THR A 232 -12.48 -36.66 0.78
C THR A 232 -11.23 -37.03 1.60
N LEU A 233 -10.99 -36.32 2.71
CA LEU A 233 -9.84 -36.53 3.60
C LEU A 233 -10.12 -37.60 4.68
N ALA A 234 -11.34 -38.14 4.74
CA ALA A 234 -11.74 -39.11 5.76
C ALA A 234 -10.87 -40.37 5.75
N GLY A 235 -10.35 -40.73 6.92
CA GLY A 235 -9.53 -41.93 7.13
C GLY A 235 -8.02 -41.72 6.99
N LEU A 236 -7.57 -40.54 6.54
CA LEU A 236 -6.17 -40.15 6.59
C LEU A 236 -5.67 -40.12 8.04
N ASP A 237 -4.41 -40.52 8.23
CA ASP A 237 -3.71 -40.36 9.50
C ASP A 237 -3.48 -38.86 9.79
N ALA A 238 -3.69 -38.42 11.03
CA ALA A 238 -3.57 -37.02 11.39
C ALA A 238 -2.15 -36.46 11.22
N SER A 239 -1.11 -37.30 11.19
CA SER A 239 0.27 -36.89 10.89
C SER A 239 0.43 -36.22 9.52
N VAL A 240 -0.52 -36.42 8.60
CA VAL A 240 -0.55 -35.73 7.31
C VAL A 240 -0.61 -34.20 7.46
N ILE A 241 -1.19 -33.70 8.55
CA ILE A 241 -1.25 -32.27 8.85
C ILE A 241 0.16 -31.70 9.02
N ASP A 242 0.99 -32.40 9.81
CA ASP A 242 2.37 -31.98 10.07
C ASP A 242 3.21 -32.06 8.79
N GLU A 243 3.05 -33.13 8.00
CA GLU A 243 3.71 -33.26 6.70
C GLU A 243 3.37 -32.12 5.73
N VAL A 244 2.09 -31.73 5.67
CA VAL A 244 1.65 -30.61 4.82
C VAL A 244 2.20 -29.30 5.37
N ALA A 245 2.12 -29.07 6.69
CA ALA A 245 2.65 -27.87 7.32
C ALA A 245 4.15 -27.65 7.03
N GLU A 246 4.96 -28.71 7.05
CA GLU A 246 6.40 -28.66 6.74
C GLU A 246 6.71 -28.36 5.26
N SER A 247 5.77 -28.61 4.36
CA SER A 247 5.92 -28.40 2.90
C SER A 247 5.37 -27.07 2.41
N ILE A 248 4.82 -26.23 3.30
CA ILE A 248 4.29 -24.93 2.94
C ILE A 248 5.42 -24.01 2.47
N GLU A 249 5.22 -23.44 1.28
CA GLU A 249 6.05 -22.36 0.78
C GLU A 249 5.35 -21.02 1.00
N LEU A 250 6.06 -20.06 1.60
CA LEU A 250 5.57 -18.70 1.71
C LEU A 250 5.56 -18.01 0.34
N THR A 251 4.59 -17.13 0.13
CA THR A 251 4.58 -16.23 -1.02
C THR A 251 5.85 -15.38 -1.05
N PRO A 252 6.50 -15.19 -2.21
CA PRO A 252 7.67 -14.33 -2.31
C PRO A 252 7.40 -12.96 -1.69
N GLY A 253 8.32 -12.48 -0.85
CA GLY A 253 8.16 -11.23 -0.12
C GLY A 253 7.45 -11.34 1.23
N ALA A 254 6.70 -12.41 1.52
CA ALA A 254 5.88 -12.51 2.74
C ALA A 254 6.67 -12.30 4.05
N ARG A 255 7.85 -12.92 4.18
CA ARG A 255 8.72 -12.70 5.35
C ARG A 255 9.16 -11.24 5.49
N THR A 256 9.46 -10.58 4.38
CA THR A 256 9.82 -9.15 4.34
C THR A 256 8.62 -8.28 4.69
N THR A 257 7.44 -8.59 4.16
CA THR A 257 6.17 -7.93 4.50
C THR A 257 5.95 -7.95 6.00
N ILE A 258 5.89 -9.14 6.62
CA ILE A 258 5.62 -9.27 8.06
C ILE A 258 6.71 -8.60 8.90
N ARG A 259 7.99 -8.82 8.60
CA ARG A 259 9.11 -8.21 9.33
C ARG A 259 9.03 -6.68 9.32
N THR A 260 8.81 -6.08 8.15
CA THR A 260 8.71 -4.62 8.01
C THR A 260 7.47 -4.07 8.72
N LEU A 261 6.32 -4.72 8.59
CA LEU A 261 5.09 -4.32 9.28
C LEU A 261 5.27 -4.32 10.80
N ARG A 262 5.95 -5.34 11.34
CA ARG A 262 6.27 -5.41 12.77
C ARG A 262 7.20 -4.27 13.21
N ARG A 263 8.21 -3.90 12.41
CA ARG A 263 9.05 -2.71 12.69
C ARG A 263 8.23 -1.42 12.74
N LEU A 264 7.17 -1.33 11.95
CA LEU A 264 6.24 -0.21 11.94
C LEU A 264 5.19 -0.27 13.07
N GLY A 265 5.25 -1.30 13.92
CA GLY A 265 4.33 -1.49 15.03
C GLY A 265 2.93 -1.93 14.62
N PHE A 266 2.79 -2.62 13.48
CA PHE A 266 1.53 -3.26 13.12
C PHE A 266 1.26 -4.48 13.99
N HIS A 267 -0.02 -4.69 14.28
CA HIS A 267 -0.53 -6.01 14.61
C HIS A 267 -0.79 -6.79 13.33
N CYS A 268 -0.26 -8.00 13.24
CA CYS A 268 -0.34 -8.86 12.06
C CYS A 268 -1.15 -10.11 12.39
N GLY A 269 -2.11 -10.46 11.54
CA GLY A 269 -2.91 -11.67 11.73
C GLY A 269 -3.26 -12.38 10.43
N VAL A 270 -3.84 -13.57 10.57
CA VAL A 270 -4.40 -14.33 9.45
C VAL A 270 -5.84 -14.75 9.70
N VAL A 271 -6.64 -14.74 8.64
CA VAL A 271 -8.03 -15.21 8.63
C VAL A 271 -8.25 -16.09 7.41
N SER A 272 -8.40 -17.39 7.62
CA SER A 272 -8.36 -18.40 6.57
C SER A 272 -9.57 -19.31 6.58
N GLY A 273 -10.02 -19.72 5.39
CA GLY A 273 -10.98 -20.81 5.21
C GLY A 273 -10.32 -22.21 5.32
N GLY A 274 -9.00 -22.28 5.36
CA GLY A 274 -8.20 -23.48 5.59
C GLY A 274 -8.17 -23.89 7.06
N PHE A 275 -7.12 -24.62 7.47
CA PHE A 275 -7.10 -25.33 8.74
C PHE A 275 -6.07 -24.80 9.72
N ARG A 276 -6.52 -24.44 10.92
CA ARG A 276 -5.68 -23.92 12.01
C ARG A 276 -4.49 -24.82 12.29
N GLN A 277 -4.71 -26.13 12.36
CA GLN A 277 -3.66 -27.08 12.71
C GLN A 277 -2.47 -27.07 11.74
N VAL A 278 -2.71 -26.72 10.46
CA VAL A 278 -1.66 -26.65 9.45
C VAL A 278 -0.86 -25.34 9.58
N ILE A 279 -1.53 -24.23 9.89
CA ILE A 279 -0.94 -22.89 9.83
C ILE A 279 -0.39 -22.39 11.17
N GLU A 280 -0.70 -23.06 12.29
CA GLU A 280 -0.36 -22.58 13.64
C GLU A 280 1.16 -22.50 13.86
N GLY A 281 1.92 -23.47 13.36
CA GLY A 281 3.38 -23.44 13.41
C GLY A 281 3.97 -22.27 12.61
N LEU A 282 3.47 -22.05 11.39
CA LEU A 282 3.90 -20.95 10.53
C LEU A 282 3.56 -19.58 11.13
N ALA A 283 2.35 -19.43 11.71
CA ALA A 283 1.93 -18.22 12.37
C ALA A 283 2.81 -17.87 13.58
N HIS A 284 3.23 -18.88 14.34
CA HIS A 284 4.18 -18.71 15.43
C HIS A 284 5.57 -18.30 14.90
N GLU A 285 6.07 -18.94 13.83
CA GLU A 285 7.35 -18.59 13.19
C GLU A 285 7.38 -17.15 12.68
N LEU A 286 6.26 -16.68 12.11
CA LEU A 286 6.09 -15.31 11.63
C LEU A 286 5.76 -14.31 12.74
N GLU A 287 5.59 -14.78 13.98
CA GLU A 287 5.21 -13.99 15.15
C GLU A 287 3.92 -13.18 14.92
N LEU A 288 2.90 -13.83 14.36
CA LEU A 288 1.58 -13.23 14.16
C LEU A 288 0.84 -13.10 15.50
N ASP A 289 0.15 -11.96 15.68
CA ASP A 289 -0.67 -11.67 16.85
C ASP A 289 -1.97 -12.47 16.85
N PHE A 290 -2.49 -12.79 15.66
CA PHE A 290 -3.81 -13.41 15.51
C PHE A 290 -3.88 -14.52 14.47
N VAL A 291 -4.65 -15.55 14.79
CA VAL A 291 -4.97 -16.66 13.87
C VAL A 291 -6.44 -17.02 14.03
N HIS A 292 -7.19 -16.99 12.93
CA HIS A 292 -8.55 -17.54 12.85
C HIS A 292 -8.69 -18.41 11.60
N ALA A 293 -9.04 -19.68 11.80
CA ALA A 293 -9.19 -20.68 10.74
C ALA A 293 -10.11 -21.82 11.18
N ASN A 294 -10.58 -22.63 10.23
CA ASN A 294 -11.34 -23.84 10.51
C ASN A 294 -10.47 -24.87 11.24
N THR A 295 -11.09 -25.87 11.87
CA THR A 295 -10.36 -26.94 12.56
C THR A 295 -10.85 -28.30 12.08
N LEU A 296 -9.95 -29.17 11.61
CA LEU A 296 -10.29 -30.53 11.19
C LEU A 296 -10.65 -31.38 12.42
N GLU A 297 -11.70 -32.19 12.32
CA GLU A 297 -12.04 -33.17 13.36
C GLU A 297 -11.13 -34.40 13.28
N ILE A 298 -10.51 -34.74 14.40
CA ILE A 298 -9.61 -35.89 14.55
C ILE A 298 -10.20 -36.83 15.61
N VAL A 299 -10.36 -38.10 15.26
CA VAL A 299 -10.79 -39.17 16.17
C VAL A 299 -9.85 -40.37 16.00
N ASP A 300 -9.35 -40.92 17.10
CA ASP A 300 -8.41 -42.05 17.12
C ASP A 300 -7.19 -41.85 16.19
N GLY A 301 -6.66 -40.63 16.15
CA GLY A 301 -5.51 -40.26 15.33
C GLY A 301 -5.81 -40.13 13.83
N LYS A 302 -7.08 -40.10 13.41
CA LYS A 302 -7.47 -40.01 12.00
C LYS A 302 -8.43 -38.85 11.73
N LEU A 303 -8.32 -38.30 10.53
CA LEU A 303 -9.28 -37.31 10.02
C LEU A 303 -10.63 -37.97 9.80
N THR A 304 -11.70 -37.35 10.31
CA THR A 304 -13.06 -37.91 10.14
C THR A 304 -13.74 -37.46 8.84
N GLY A 305 -13.14 -36.51 8.13
CA GLY A 305 -13.73 -35.83 6.99
C GLY A 305 -14.74 -34.73 7.37
N ARG A 306 -14.65 -34.18 8.59
CA ARG A 306 -15.47 -33.05 9.06
C ARG A 306 -14.61 -31.95 9.67
N VAL A 307 -15.20 -30.76 9.79
CA VAL A 307 -14.64 -29.63 10.55
C VAL A 307 -15.41 -29.47 11.88
N ILE A 308 -14.73 -28.96 12.90
CA ILE A 308 -15.32 -28.64 14.21
C ILE A 308 -15.50 -27.14 14.38
N GLY A 309 -16.57 -26.76 15.10
CA GLY A 309 -16.84 -25.37 15.45
C GLY A 309 -17.58 -24.59 14.37
N GLU A 310 -17.49 -23.27 14.48
CA GLU A 310 -18.05 -22.33 13.50
C GLU A 310 -17.16 -22.30 12.26
N ILE A 311 -17.78 -22.33 11.08
CA ILE A 311 -17.07 -22.32 9.81
C ILE A 311 -16.62 -20.90 9.49
N VAL A 312 -15.36 -20.75 9.13
CA VAL A 312 -14.79 -19.48 8.65
C VAL A 312 -15.18 -19.28 7.20
N ASP A 313 -16.43 -18.83 7.00
CA ASP A 313 -16.94 -18.40 5.71
C ASP A 313 -16.62 -16.93 5.41
N ARG A 314 -17.15 -16.42 4.30
CA ARG A 314 -16.96 -15.04 3.85
C ARG A 314 -17.36 -14.00 4.91
N ALA A 315 -18.51 -14.19 5.56
CA ALA A 315 -19.00 -13.25 6.58
C ALA A 315 -18.17 -13.36 7.87
N ALA A 316 -17.79 -14.59 8.25
CA ALA A 316 -16.93 -14.85 9.39
C ALA A 316 -15.56 -14.18 9.25
N LYS A 317 -15.01 -14.08 8.02
CA LYS A 317 -13.74 -13.36 7.82
C LYS A 317 -13.82 -11.88 8.23
N ALA A 318 -14.91 -11.21 7.86
CA ALA A 318 -15.16 -9.82 8.25
C ALA A 318 -15.41 -9.67 9.76
N VAL A 319 -16.09 -10.64 10.39
CA VAL A 319 -16.29 -10.67 11.84
C VAL A 319 -14.96 -10.84 12.57
N ALA A 320 -14.08 -11.72 12.08
CA ALA A 320 -12.76 -11.94 12.64
C ALA A 320 -11.88 -10.68 12.60
N LEU A 321 -11.86 -9.96 11.46
CA LEU A 321 -11.14 -8.70 11.33
C LEU A 321 -11.61 -7.67 12.37
N ARG A 322 -12.93 -7.46 12.51
CA ARG A 322 -13.50 -6.54 13.51
C ARG A 322 -13.13 -6.95 14.93
N LYS A 323 -13.20 -8.23 15.23
CA LYS A 323 -12.81 -8.76 16.54
C LYS A 323 -11.34 -8.51 16.86
N PHE A 324 -10.44 -8.71 15.89
CA PHE A 324 -9.01 -8.42 16.07
C PHE A 324 -8.77 -6.92 16.28
N ALA A 325 -9.41 -6.08 15.48
CA ALA A 325 -9.35 -4.62 15.62
C ALA A 325 -9.79 -4.16 17.03
N ASP A 326 -10.92 -4.68 17.52
CA ASP A 326 -11.43 -4.38 18.86
C ASP A 326 -10.48 -4.85 19.97
N GLN A 327 -9.82 -6.01 19.80
CA GLN A 327 -8.90 -6.58 20.81
C GLN A 327 -7.66 -5.71 21.05
N VAL A 328 -7.16 -5.04 20.01
CA VAL A 328 -5.98 -4.15 20.11
C VAL A 328 -6.34 -2.66 20.08
N GLY A 329 -7.63 -2.32 20.04
CA GLY A 329 -8.09 -0.93 20.05
C GLY A 329 -7.72 -0.15 18.78
N VAL A 330 -7.62 -0.84 17.64
CA VAL A 330 -7.35 -0.20 16.34
C VAL A 330 -8.68 0.12 15.66
N PRO A 331 -8.97 1.39 15.31
CA PRO A 331 -10.16 1.74 14.54
C PRO A 331 -10.20 1.03 13.19
N MET A 332 -11.39 0.69 12.69
CA MET A 332 -11.53 -0.07 11.44
C MET A 332 -10.89 0.66 10.24
N GLU A 333 -10.93 1.99 10.20
CA GLU A 333 -10.31 2.82 9.17
C GLU A 333 -8.77 2.74 9.16
N GLN A 334 -8.18 2.19 10.23
CA GLN A 334 -6.75 1.94 10.40
C GLN A 334 -6.37 0.46 10.16
N THR A 335 -7.32 -0.37 9.74
CA THR A 335 -7.08 -1.78 9.40
C THR A 335 -6.80 -1.97 7.91
N VAL A 336 -6.07 -3.02 7.58
CA VAL A 336 -5.76 -3.46 6.22
C VAL A 336 -6.15 -4.93 6.09
N ALA A 337 -6.77 -5.32 4.99
CA ALA A 337 -7.03 -6.71 4.66
C ALA A 337 -6.42 -7.05 3.30
N VAL A 338 -5.75 -8.21 3.20
CA VAL A 338 -5.15 -8.69 1.96
C VAL A 338 -5.68 -10.09 1.65
N GLY A 339 -6.20 -10.32 0.44
CA GLY A 339 -6.73 -11.63 0.02
C GLY A 339 -6.79 -11.75 -1.50
N ASP A 340 -7.15 -12.93 -2.01
CA ASP A 340 -7.15 -13.24 -3.44
C ASP A 340 -8.52 -13.69 -4.00
N GLY A 341 -9.42 -14.17 -3.13
CA GLY A 341 -10.64 -14.86 -3.54
C GLY A 341 -11.96 -14.14 -3.21
N ALA A 342 -13.05 -14.65 -3.78
CA ALA A 342 -14.40 -14.11 -3.50
C ALA A 342 -14.86 -14.30 -2.04
N ASN A 343 -14.24 -15.24 -1.33
CA ASN A 343 -14.35 -15.46 0.11
C ASN A 343 -13.85 -14.28 0.94
N ASP A 344 -12.99 -13.41 0.39
CA ASP A 344 -12.41 -12.28 1.12
C ASP A 344 -13.20 -10.97 0.96
N ILE A 345 -14.21 -10.94 0.08
CA ILE A 345 -14.91 -9.70 -0.29
C ILE A 345 -15.43 -8.95 0.95
N ASP A 346 -16.06 -9.64 1.90
CA ASP A 346 -16.63 -8.97 3.07
C ASP A 346 -15.54 -8.48 4.04
N MET A 347 -14.40 -9.18 4.09
CA MET A 347 -13.24 -8.77 4.90
C MET A 347 -12.58 -7.52 4.30
N LEU A 348 -12.36 -7.49 2.98
CA LEU A 348 -11.81 -6.31 2.29
C LEU A 348 -12.75 -5.11 2.39
N ASN A 349 -14.05 -5.30 2.15
CA ASN A 349 -15.05 -4.23 2.27
C ASN A 349 -15.17 -3.67 3.70
N ALA A 350 -14.87 -4.48 4.71
CA ALA A 350 -14.90 -4.05 6.11
C ALA A 350 -13.62 -3.31 6.53
N ALA A 351 -12.49 -3.56 5.86
CA ALA A 351 -11.20 -2.98 6.19
C ALA A 351 -11.12 -1.49 5.81
N GLY A 352 -10.23 -0.75 6.47
CA GLY A 352 -9.91 0.63 6.09
C GLY A 352 -9.12 0.73 4.77
N LEU A 353 -8.48 -0.37 4.36
CA LEU A 353 -7.84 -0.56 3.06
C LEU A 353 -7.94 -2.05 2.68
N GLY A 354 -8.74 -2.38 1.67
CA GLY A 354 -8.81 -3.73 1.10
C GLY A 354 -7.87 -3.90 -0.10
N VAL A 355 -6.92 -4.84 -0.01
CA VAL A 355 -5.94 -5.13 -1.06
C VAL A 355 -6.20 -6.51 -1.68
N ALA A 356 -6.54 -6.53 -2.95
CA ALA A 356 -6.66 -7.76 -3.74
C ALA A 356 -5.27 -8.18 -4.26
N PHE A 357 -4.73 -9.30 -3.80
CA PHE A 357 -3.41 -9.81 -4.19
C PHE A 357 -3.52 -10.98 -5.17
N ASN A 358 -2.99 -10.84 -6.39
CA ASN A 358 -3.11 -11.80 -7.50
C ASN A 358 -4.54 -12.37 -7.67
N ALA A 359 -5.52 -11.53 -7.35
CA ALA A 359 -6.86 -11.96 -7.04
C ALA A 359 -7.69 -12.31 -8.28
N LYS A 360 -8.74 -13.09 -8.08
CA LYS A 360 -9.77 -13.35 -9.10
C LYS A 360 -10.58 -12.07 -9.39
N PRO A 361 -11.22 -11.96 -10.59
CA PRO A 361 -11.96 -10.76 -10.99
C PRO A 361 -12.98 -10.26 -9.94
N ALA A 362 -13.71 -11.18 -9.31
CA ALA A 362 -14.75 -10.85 -8.33
C ALA A 362 -14.22 -10.06 -7.11
N LEU A 363 -12.99 -10.34 -6.65
CA LEU A 363 -12.38 -9.58 -5.56
C LEU A 363 -11.72 -8.28 -6.07
N ARG A 364 -11.09 -8.32 -7.24
CA ARG A 364 -10.44 -7.13 -7.84
C ARG A 364 -11.41 -5.99 -8.07
N GLU A 365 -12.65 -6.28 -8.45
CA GLU A 365 -13.68 -5.28 -8.74
C GLU A 365 -14.16 -4.51 -7.51
N VAL A 366 -13.97 -5.06 -6.30
CA VAL A 366 -14.46 -4.47 -5.05
C VAL A 366 -13.33 -3.95 -4.14
N ALA A 367 -12.08 -4.31 -4.41
CA ALA A 367 -10.94 -3.91 -3.60
C ALA A 367 -10.55 -2.44 -3.81
N ASP A 368 -10.02 -1.79 -2.78
CA ASP A 368 -9.48 -0.43 -2.86
C ASP A 368 -8.19 -0.37 -3.70
N ALA A 369 -7.41 -1.46 -3.69
CA ALA A 369 -6.21 -1.63 -4.47
C ALA A 369 -6.08 -3.08 -4.96
N ALA A 370 -5.49 -3.26 -6.14
CA ALA A 370 -5.19 -4.58 -6.69
C ALA A 370 -3.70 -4.67 -7.04
N LEU A 371 -3.08 -5.79 -6.64
CA LEU A 371 -1.71 -6.16 -6.94
C LEU A 371 -1.73 -7.41 -7.83
N SER A 372 -0.98 -7.40 -8.93
CA SER A 372 -0.98 -8.44 -9.96
C SER A 372 0.39 -9.06 -10.17
N HIS A 373 1.35 -8.71 -9.31
CA HIS A 373 2.70 -9.28 -9.31
C HIS A 373 2.85 -10.28 -8.15
N PRO A 374 3.63 -11.37 -8.31
CA PRO A 374 3.74 -12.47 -7.34
C PRO A 374 4.67 -12.13 -6.16
N PHE A 375 4.60 -10.89 -5.66
CA PHE A 375 5.48 -10.36 -4.62
C PHE A 375 4.66 -9.67 -3.53
N LEU A 376 4.47 -10.33 -2.39
CA LEU A 376 3.61 -9.83 -1.30
C LEU A 376 4.19 -8.59 -0.61
N ASP A 377 5.49 -8.33 -0.75
CA ASP A 377 6.14 -7.11 -0.26
C ASP A 377 5.75 -5.86 -1.06
N ALA A 378 5.08 -6.00 -2.21
CA ALA A 378 4.45 -4.89 -2.92
C ALA A 378 3.36 -4.18 -2.09
N VAL A 379 2.75 -4.87 -1.12
CA VAL A 379 1.80 -4.27 -0.15
C VAL A 379 2.47 -3.13 0.63
N LEU A 380 3.76 -3.25 0.94
CA LEU A 380 4.51 -2.22 1.68
C LEU A 380 4.56 -0.89 0.93
N PHE A 381 4.68 -0.95 -0.41
CA PHE A 381 4.74 0.25 -1.25
C PHE A 381 3.42 1.02 -1.27
N ILE A 382 2.29 0.30 -1.25
CA ILE A 382 0.96 0.92 -1.10
C ILE A 382 0.89 1.63 0.25
N LEU A 383 1.34 0.98 1.33
CA LEU A 383 1.38 1.54 2.68
C LEU A 383 2.40 2.69 2.88
N GLY A 384 3.10 3.10 1.82
CA GLY A 384 3.97 4.27 1.80
C GLY A 384 5.40 3.99 2.27
N VAL A 385 5.78 2.71 2.39
CA VAL A 385 7.16 2.29 2.64
C VAL A 385 7.89 2.19 1.31
N THR A 386 9.15 2.63 1.26
CA THR A 386 10.01 2.50 0.07
C THR A 386 10.91 1.28 0.17
N ARG A 387 11.39 0.79 -0.98
CA ARG A 387 12.36 -0.31 -1.03
C ARG A 387 13.64 0.04 -0.27
N ASP A 388 14.14 1.26 -0.44
CA ASP A 388 15.34 1.75 0.25
C ASP A 388 15.16 1.73 1.78
N GLU A 389 13.98 2.08 2.30
CA GLU A 389 13.69 2.00 3.75
C GLU A 389 13.66 0.56 4.26
N VAL A 390 13.15 -0.38 3.47
CA VAL A 390 13.17 -1.82 3.82
C VAL A 390 14.61 -2.31 3.90
N GLU A 391 15.43 -2.01 2.88
CA GLU A 391 16.83 -2.45 2.83
C GLU A 391 17.68 -1.80 3.91
N ALA A 392 17.51 -0.50 4.16
CA ALA A 392 18.22 0.21 5.21
C ALA A 392 17.90 -0.31 6.62
N ALA A 393 16.68 -0.81 6.84
CA ALA A 393 16.29 -1.40 8.12
C ALA A 393 16.73 -2.87 8.28
N ASP A 394 17.01 -3.57 7.17
CA ASP A 394 17.51 -4.95 7.15
C ASP A 394 19.04 -5.06 7.22
N ALA A 395 19.76 -4.01 6.81
CA ALA A 395 21.21 -3.89 6.92
C ALA A 395 21.65 -3.69 8.38
#